data_AF-A0A2A4Y4T8-F1
#
_entry.id   AF-A0A2A4Y4T8-F1
#
_cell.length_a   1.000
_cell.length_b   1.000
_cell.length_c   1.000
_cell.angle_alpha   90.00
_cell.angle_beta   90.00
_cell.angle_gamma   90.00
#
_symmetry.space_group_name_H-M   'P 1'
#
loop_
_entity.id
_entity.type
_entity.pdbx_description
1 polymer ?
#
loop_
_entity_poly.entity_id
_entity_poly.type
_entity_poly.pdbx_seq_one_letter_code
_entity_poly.pdbx_strand_id
1 'polypeptide(L)'
;MSYENPKKNEKTRIELFQQPDLYTYIDESHPMIQAAKEAALKHSLTPTFPIGIVIEKNGEIISSTGNGNGYHEKNLETLEHKGGCKRRYISQQLEDAGKPKLVSGEKFNLCPGCDPAAHAEARAITESTDPEKLDGATIYLYGHWWCCEDCWDKLKKNGISDVRLIEKFKDKSELHQWRDLFIEESKK
;
A
#
# COMPACT_ATOMS: atom_id res chain seq x y z
N MET A 1 -17.86 -40.31 15.98
CA MET A 1 -18.08 -38.86 16.17
C MET A 1 -16.80 -38.15 15.76
N SER A 2 -16.75 -37.63 14.54
CA SER A 2 -15.66 -36.80 14.07
C SER A 2 -15.75 -35.45 14.77
N TYR A 3 -14.70 -35.07 15.50
CA TYR A 3 -14.53 -33.72 16.00
C TYR A 3 -14.37 -32.79 14.79
N GLU A 4 -15.41 -32.04 14.45
CA GLU A 4 -15.28 -30.93 13.52
C GLU A 4 -14.42 -29.86 14.17
N ASN A 5 -13.32 -29.51 13.50
CA ASN A 5 -12.39 -28.47 13.93
C ASN A 5 -13.12 -27.11 13.86
N PRO A 6 -13.34 -26.40 14.98
CA PRO A 6 -14.18 -25.19 15.03
C PRO A 6 -13.54 -23.96 14.35
N LYS A 7 -12.37 -24.09 13.72
CA LYS A 7 -11.65 -22.97 13.09
C LYS A 7 -12.11 -22.59 11.69
N LYS A 8 -13.20 -23.16 11.17
CA LYS A 8 -13.56 -23.03 9.75
C LYS A 8 -14.16 -21.66 9.34
N ASN A 9 -14.42 -20.75 10.29
CA ASN A 9 -15.16 -19.50 10.03
C ASN A 9 -14.51 -18.20 10.53
N GLU A 10 -13.28 -18.23 11.05
CA GLU A 10 -12.62 -17.01 11.52
C GLU A 10 -11.68 -16.46 10.44
N LYS A 11 -12.07 -15.35 9.80
CA LYS A 11 -11.20 -14.62 8.89
C LYS A 11 -9.97 -14.15 9.66
N THR A 12 -8.79 -14.31 9.07
CA THR A 12 -7.57 -13.71 9.59
C THR A 12 -7.73 -12.18 9.67
N ARG A 13 -6.99 -11.54 10.56
CA ARG A 13 -7.01 -10.08 10.74
C ARG A 13 -6.81 -9.33 9.42
N ILE A 14 -5.95 -9.83 8.54
CA ILE A 14 -5.70 -9.25 7.21
C ILE A 14 -6.88 -9.44 6.26
N GLU A 15 -7.50 -10.63 6.26
CA GLU A 15 -8.66 -10.92 5.40
C GLU A 15 -9.82 -9.97 5.69
N LEU A 16 -9.95 -9.47 6.93
CA LEU A 16 -10.96 -8.44 7.26
C LEU A 16 -10.75 -7.14 6.48
N PHE A 17 -9.52 -6.75 6.19
CA PHE A 17 -9.21 -5.52 5.45
C PHE A 17 -9.10 -5.74 3.94
N GLN A 18 -9.19 -6.98 3.46
CA GLN A 18 -9.20 -7.32 2.03
C GLN A 18 -10.62 -7.56 1.49
N GLN A 19 -11.65 -7.31 2.30
CA GLN A 19 -13.02 -7.54 1.90
C GLN A 19 -13.43 -6.58 0.76
N PRO A 20 -14.05 -7.08 -0.33
CA PRO A 20 -14.42 -6.26 -1.47
C PRO A 20 -15.40 -5.13 -1.14
N ASP A 21 -16.23 -5.27 -0.11
CA ASP A 21 -17.21 -4.26 0.33
C ASP A 21 -16.58 -3.02 0.99
N LEU A 22 -15.29 -3.08 1.34
CA LEU A 22 -14.52 -1.93 1.82
C LEU A 22 -14.03 -1.02 0.69
N TYR A 23 -14.15 -1.44 -0.57
CA TYR A 23 -13.54 -0.77 -1.70
C TYR A 23 -14.50 -0.62 -2.87
N THR A 24 -14.37 0.50 -3.57
CA THR A 24 -15.01 0.67 -4.88
C THR A 24 -13.97 0.41 -5.97
N TYR A 25 -14.18 -0.62 -6.80
CA TYR A 25 -13.32 -0.85 -7.97
C TYR A 25 -13.79 0.02 -9.13
N ILE A 26 -12.87 0.77 -9.72
CA ILE A 26 -13.14 1.68 -10.82
C ILE A 26 -12.21 1.42 -12.01
N ASP A 27 -12.56 1.99 -13.16
CA ASP A 27 -11.78 1.83 -14.39
C ASP A 27 -10.45 2.60 -14.32
N GLU A 28 -9.42 2.04 -14.95
CA GLU A 28 -8.10 2.65 -14.99
C GLU A 28 -8.11 4.02 -15.67
N SER A 29 -8.98 4.25 -16.66
CA SER A 29 -9.11 5.54 -17.35
C SER A 29 -9.73 6.65 -16.50
N HIS A 30 -10.20 6.35 -15.28
CA HIS A 30 -10.76 7.37 -14.39
C HIS A 30 -9.72 8.48 -14.11
N PRO A 31 -10.06 9.78 -14.24
CA PRO A 31 -9.08 10.86 -14.13
C PRO A 31 -8.27 10.85 -12.82
N MET A 32 -8.92 10.58 -11.69
CA MET A 32 -8.24 10.52 -10.39
C MET A 32 -7.35 9.28 -10.22
N ILE A 33 -7.61 8.21 -10.96
CA ILE A 33 -6.70 7.05 -10.99
C ILE A 33 -5.48 7.37 -11.83
N GLN A 34 -5.64 8.03 -12.97
CA GLN A 34 -4.51 8.51 -13.75
C GLN A 34 -3.66 9.50 -12.94
N ALA A 35 -4.29 10.40 -12.19
CA ALA A 35 -3.59 11.28 -11.26
C ALA A 35 -2.83 10.50 -10.17
N ALA A 36 -3.42 9.44 -9.61
CA ALA A 36 -2.74 8.56 -8.64
C ALA A 36 -1.55 7.80 -9.28
N LYS A 37 -1.67 7.37 -10.54
CA LYS A 37 -0.56 6.76 -11.30
C LYS A 37 0.59 7.75 -11.52
N GLU A 38 0.28 8.99 -11.90
CA GLU A 38 1.26 10.07 -12.02
C GLU A 38 1.92 10.39 -10.68
N ALA A 39 1.13 10.41 -9.60
CA ALA A 39 1.63 10.60 -8.24
C ALA A 39 2.63 9.49 -7.85
N ALA A 40 2.36 8.25 -8.24
CA ALA A 40 3.30 7.14 -8.04
C ALA A 40 4.63 7.45 -8.72
N LEU A 41 4.62 7.74 -10.03
CA LEU A 41 5.81 8.02 -10.84
C LEU A 41 6.65 9.17 -10.27
N LYS A 42 5.99 10.21 -9.75
CA LYS A 42 6.66 11.43 -9.27
C LYS A 42 7.13 11.34 -7.82
N HIS A 43 6.41 10.62 -6.97
CA HIS A 43 6.57 10.71 -5.51
C HIS A 43 6.87 9.39 -4.80
N SER A 44 6.69 8.24 -5.46
CA SER A 44 7.05 6.96 -4.86
C SER A 44 8.56 6.85 -4.73
N LEU A 45 8.99 6.54 -3.51
CA LEU A 45 10.38 6.24 -3.16
C LEU A 45 10.55 4.75 -2.95
N THR A 46 9.74 3.89 -3.58
CA THR A 46 9.86 2.44 -3.42
C THR A 46 9.72 1.75 -4.78
N PRO A 47 10.80 1.65 -5.57
CA PRO A 47 10.76 1.11 -6.92
C PRO A 47 10.30 -0.34 -7.00
N THR A 48 10.42 -1.11 -5.91
CA THR A 48 9.99 -2.51 -5.86
C THR A 48 8.49 -2.69 -5.66
N PHE A 49 7.80 -1.66 -5.17
CA PHE A 49 6.36 -1.66 -4.94
C PHE A 49 5.82 -0.23 -5.03
N PRO A 50 5.81 0.37 -6.23
CA PRO A 50 5.47 1.77 -6.39
C PRO A 50 3.96 1.98 -6.25
N ILE A 51 3.58 2.77 -5.26
CA ILE A 51 2.19 3.15 -5.00
C ILE A 51 2.07 4.66 -5.13
N GLY A 52 1.02 5.09 -5.79
CA GLY A 52 0.60 6.49 -5.80
C GLY A 52 -0.83 6.61 -5.32
N ILE A 53 -1.13 7.78 -4.78
CA ILE A 53 -2.41 8.05 -4.14
C ILE A 53 -2.79 9.50 -4.31
N VAL A 54 -4.09 9.73 -4.47
CA VAL A 54 -4.72 11.03 -4.50
C VAL A 54 -5.87 11.06 -3.49
N ILE A 55 -5.99 12.17 -2.76
CA ILE A 55 -7.19 12.50 -1.98
C ILE A 55 -7.95 13.59 -2.74
N GLU A 56 -9.22 13.35 -3.00
CA GLU A 56 -10.12 14.28 -3.68
C GLU A 56 -11.32 14.61 -2.82
N LYS A 57 -11.72 15.89 -2.85
CA LYS A 57 -12.92 16.39 -2.20
C LYS A 57 -13.60 17.39 -3.13
N ASN A 58 -14.89 17.18 -3.43
CA ASN A 58 -15.71 18.08 -4.24
C ASN A 58 -15.11 18.39 -5.63
N GLY A 59 -14.43 17.42 -6.25
CA GLY A 59 -13.76 17.54 -7.54
C GLY A 59 -12.34 18.15 -7.47
N GLU A 60 -11.85 18.51 -6.29
CA GLU A 60 -10.52 19.08 -6.09
C GLU A 60 -9.57 18.04 -5.48
N ILE A 61 -8.37 17.94 -6.05
CA ILE A 61 -7.28 17.16 -5.45
C ILE A 61 -6.66 17.96 -4.30
N ILE A 62 -6.80 17.46 -3.08
CA ILE A 62 -6.24 18.07 -1.86
C ILE A 62 -4.94 17.40 -1.41
N SER A 63 -4.60 16.23 -1.98
CA SER A 63 -3.32 15.57 -1.77
C SER A 63 -2.97 14.68 -2.96
N SER A 64 -1.69 14.64 -3.34
CA SER A 64 -1.15 13.79 -4.40
C SER A 64 0.27 13.38 -4.02
N THR A 65 0.47 12.10 -3.71
CA THR A 65 1.74 11.60 -3.18
C THR A 65 1.97 10.12 -3.52
N GLY A 66 3.08 9.55 -3.04
CA GLY A 66 3.45 8.15 -3.20
C GLY A 66 3.97 7.53 -1.91
N ASN A 67 4.21 6.22 -1.92
CA ASN A 67 4.78 5.51 -0.77
C ASN A 67 6.30 5.66 -0.64
N GLY A 68 6.81 5.32 0.54
CA GLY A 68 8.23 5.24 0.86
C GLY A 68 8.75 6.47 1.61
N ASN A 69 9.87 6.28 2.30
CA ASN A 69 10.57 7.32 3.07
C ASN A 69 12.07 7.42 2.70
N GLY A 70 12.48 6.74 1.63
CA GLY A 70 13.86 6.68 1.16
C GLY A 70 14.80 5.82 2.02
N TYR A 71 14.30 5.16 3.07
CA TYR A 71 15.14 4.37 3.97
C TYR A 71 15.69 3.12 3.27
N HIS A 72 14.89 2.45 2.45
CA HIS A 72 15.33 1.23 1.75
C HIS A 72 16.50 1.51 0.81
N GLU A 73 16.41 2.58 0.03
CA GLU A 73 17.39 3.02 -0.97
C GLU A 73 18.71 3.42 -0.30
N LYS A 74 18.64 4.09 0.85
CA LYS A 74 19.82 4.54 1.61
C LYS A 74 20.56 3.39 2.32
N ASN A 75 19.94 2.22 2.46
CA ASN A 75 20.47 1.12 3.27
C ASN A 75 20.72 -0.18 2.48
N LEU A 76 20.66 -0.14 1.13
CA LEU A 76 20.81 -1.32 0.25
C LEU A 76 22.07 -2.15 0.54
N GLU A 77 23.17 -1.49 0.92
CA GLU A 77 24.48 -2.12 1.14
C GLU A 77 24.69 -2.62 2.58
N THR A 78 23.75 -2.35 3.50
CA THR A 78 23.89 -2.85 4.88
C THR A 78 23.55 -4.33 4.95
N LEU A 79 24.26 -5.07 5.82
CA LEU A 79 24.11 -6.54 5.92
C LEU A 79 22.65 -6.97 6.15
N GLU A 80 21.91 -6.23 6.97
CA GLU A 80 20.52 -6.55 7.31
C GLU A 80 19.49 -6.04 6.29
N HIS A 81 19.86 -5.14 5.37
CA HIS A 81 19.00 -4.63 4.29
C HIS A 81 19.48 -5.03 2.90
N LYS A 82 20.36 -6.02 2.79
CA LYS A 82 20.77 -6.58 1.51
C LYS A 82 19.52 -7.10 0.78
N GLY A 83 19.12 -6.44 -0.31
CA GLY A 83 17.83 -6.67 -0.99
C GLY A 83 16.72 -5.67 -0.66
N GLY A 84 17.05 -4.59 0.03
CA GLY A 84 16.24 -3.40 0.24
C GLY A 84 15.27 -3.42 1.42
N CYS A 85 15.22 -4.46 2.26
CA CYS A 85 14.30 -4.48 3.39
C CYS A 85 14.65 -5.56 4.43
N LYS A 86 14.91 -5.17 5.69
CA LYS A 86 15.18 -6.11 6.79
C LYS A 86 14.05 -7.09 7.06
N ARG A 87 12.79 -6.63 6.95
CA ARG A 87 11.61 -7.50 7.09
C ARG A 87 11.59 -8.60 6.01
N ARG A 88 11.90 -8.25 4.75
CA ARG A 88 12.00 -9.23 3.65
C ARG A 88 13.16 -10.19 3.87
N TYR A 89 14.33 -9.67 4.27
CA TYR A 89 15.50 -10.49 4.59
C TYR A 89 15.17 -11.54 5.67
N ILE A 90 14.59 -11.13 6.80
CA ILE A 90 14.15 -12.06 7.86
C ILE A 90 13.13 -13.06 7.35
N SER A 91 12.15 -12.61 6.54
CA SER A 91 11.16 -13.52 5.95
C SER A 91 11.78 -14.56 5.03
N GLN A 92 12.85 -14.23 4.30
CA GLN A 92 13.58 -15.18 3.47
C GLN A 92 14.35 -16.19 4.34
N GLN A 93 15.04 -15.72 5.38
CA GLN A 93 15.74 -16.60 6.33
C GLN A 93 14.81 -17.61 7.01
N LEU A 94 13.57 -17.20 7.32
CA LEU A 94 12.55 -18.12 7.83
C LEU A 94 12.17 -19.19 6.80
N GLU A 95 11.93 -18.81 5.55
CA GLU A 95 11.63 -19.75 4.48
C GLU A 95 12.77 -20.74 4.24
N ASP A 96 14.01 -20.25 4.14
CA ASP A 96 15.20 -21.07 3.91
C ASP A 96 15.40 -22.10 5.04
N ALA A 97 14.95 -21.77 6.26
CA ALA A 97 14.96 -22.65 7.43
C ALA A 97 13.71 -23.55 7.54
N GLY A 98 12.85 -23.59 6.52
CA GLY A 98 11.61 -24.38 6.51
C GLY A 98 10.51 -23.86 7.45
N LYS A 99 10.60 -22.59 7.87
CA LYS A 99 9.62 -21.92 8.76
C LYS A 99 8.63 -21.08 7.94
N PRO A 100 7.43 -20.81 8.48
CA PRO A 100 6.47 -19.93 7.82
C PRO A 100 7.04 -18.52 7.58
N LYS A 101 6.76 -17.97 6.39
CA LYS A 101 7.09 -16.58 6.04
C LYS A 101 6.37 -15.58 6.93
N LEU A 102 6.89 -14.35 6.95
CA LEU A 102 6.14 -13.23 7.50
C LEU A 102 4.96 -12.90 6.58
N VAL A 103 3.77 -12.80 7.15
CA VAL A 103 2.56 -12.46 6.41
C VAL A 103 2.62 -10.99 5.97
N SER A 104 2.20 -10.70 4.74
CA SER A 104 2.04 -9.33 4.24
C SER A 104 1.04 -8.55 5.09
N GLY A 105 1.33 -7.30 5.41
CA GLY A 105 0.48 -6.50 6.31
C GLY A 105 0.89 -6.55 7.78
N GLU A 106 1.90 -7.34 8.15
CA GLU A 106 2.33 -7.49 9.55
C GLU A 106 3.81 -7.20 9.77
N LYS A 107 4.15 -6.91 11.04
CA LYS A 107 5.53 -6.74 11.55
C LYS A 107 6.34 -5.67 10.82
N PHE A 108 5.67 -4.59 10.45
CA PHE A 108 6.29 -3.42 9.83
C PHE A 108 7.38 -2.78 10.68
N ASN A 109 7.24 -2.84 12.01
CA ASN A 109 8.23 -2.39 13.00
C ASN A 109 9.61 -3.06 12.90
N LEU A 110 9.75 -4.15 12.15
CA LEU A 110 11.05 -4.80 11.91
C LEU A 110 11.96 -4.01 10.97
N CYS A 111 11.44 -3.02 10.25
CA CYS A 111 12.17 -2.25 9.25
C CYS A 111 11.66 -0.80 9.20
N PRO A 112 12.49 0.22 9.47
CA PRO A 112 12.06 1.63 9.40
C PRO A 112 11.52 2.05 8.02
N GLY A 113 11.98 1.42 6.93
CA GLY A 113 11.46 1.65 5.58
C GLY A 113 10.07 1.04 5.32
N CYS A 114 9.59 0.18 6.22
CA CYS A 114 8.26 -0.40 6.17
C CYS A 114 7.26 0.27 7.12
N ASP A 115 7.66 1.34 7.82
CA ASP A 115 6.81 2.02 8.79
C ASP A 115 5.47 2.45 8.13
N PRO A 116 4.31 2.20 8.76
CA PRO A 116 3.01 2.66 8.24
C PRO A 116 2.91 4.18 8.02
N ALA A 117 3.78 4.99 8.61
CA ALA A 117 3.89 6.42 8.33
C ALA A 117 4.46 6.71 6.92
N ALA A 118 5.20 5.77 6.33
CA ALA A 118 5.73 5.85 4.98
C ALA A 118 4.79 5.25 3.93
N HIS A 119 3.67 4.64 4.33
CA HIS A 119 2.65 4.16 3.39
C HIS A 119 1.96 5.34 2.71
N ALA A 120 1.50 5.13 1.48
CA ALA A 120 0.92 6.18 0.65
C ALA A 120 -0.28 6.85 1.36
N GLU A 121 -1.14 6.07 2.01
CA GLU A 121 -2.34 6.55 2.71
C GLU A 121 -2.01 7.51 3.84
N ALA A 122 -1.04 7.14 4.69
CA ALA A 122 -0.62 7.97 5.80
C ALA A 122 0.09 9.24 5.32
N ARG A 123 0.92 9.12 4.28
CA ARG A 123 1.58 10.26 3.64
C ARG A 123 0.56 11.20 3.02
N ALA A 124 -0.47 10.69 2.35
CA ALA A 124 -1.49 11.52 1.71
C ALA A 124 -2.25 12.39 2.71
N ILE A 125 -2.59 11.83 3.87
CA ILE A 125 -3.19 12.59 4.98
C ILE A 125 -2.22 13.68 5.46
N THR A 126 -0.96 13.31 5.69
CA THR A 126 0.06 14.21 6.26
C THR A 126 0.43 15.35 5.30
N GLU A 127 0.46 15.05 4.00
CA GLU A 127 0.83 15.97 2.92
C GLU A 127 -0.40 16.69 2.32
N SER A 128 -1.60 16.50 2.89
CA SER A 128 -2.80 17.22 2.46
C SER A 128 -2.60 18.73 2.61
N THR A 129 -2.89 19.47 1.55
CA THR A 129 -2.84 20.93 1.56
C THR A 129 -4.02 21.55 2.31
N ASP A 130 -5.09 20.77 2.50
CA ASP A 130 -6.31 21.19 3.19
C ASP A 130 -6.80 20.07 4.13
N PRO A 131 -6.19 19.95 5.34
CA PRO A 131 -6.55 18.91 6.30
C PRO A 131 -8.00 18.97 6.77
N GLU A 132 -8.65 20.14 6.72
CA GLU A 132 -10.05 20.30 7.10
C GLU A 132 -11.02 19.69 6.08
N LYS A 133 -10.58 19.51 4.83
CA LYS A 133 -11.36 18.85 3.77
C LYS A 133 -11.26 17.33 3.76
N LEU A 134 -10.51 16.71 4.67
CA LEU A 134 -10.35 15.25 4.70
C LEU A 134 -11.66 14.51 5.02
N ASP A 135 -12.52 15.09 5.86
CA ASP A 135 -13.77 14.45 6.25
C ASP A 135 -14.68 14.25 5.04
N GLY A 136 -15.10 13.00 4.80
CA GLY A 136 -15.87 12.60 3.62
C GLY A 136 -15.15 12.81 2.29
N ALA A 137 -13.82 12.88 2.27
CA ALA A 137 -13.04 12.85 1.04
C ALA A 137 -12.96 11.42 0.46
N THR A 138 -12.57 11.33 -0.81
CA THR A 138 -12.37 10.06 -1.52
C THR A 138 -10.89 9.84 -1.76
N ILE A 139 -10.44 8.60 -1.58
CA ILE A 139 -9.09 8.18 -1.95
C ILE A 139 -9.10 7.40 -3.26
N TYR A 140 -8.11 7.69 -4.09
CA TYR A 140 -7.82 6.95 -5.31
C TYR A 140 -6.39 6.43 -5.22
N LEU A 141 -6.22 5.12 -5.35
CA LEU A 141 -4.93 4.48 -5.18
C LEU A 141 -4.57 3.65 -6.41
N TYR A 142 -3.31 3.75 -6.82
CA TYR A 142 -2.76 3.03 -7.96
C TYR A 142 -1.50 2.26 -7.55
N GLY A 143 -1.35 1.02 -8.03
CA GLY A 143 -0.24 0.14 -7.68
C GLY A 143 -0.45 -0.70 -6.41
N HIS A 144 -1.64 -0.66 -5.81
CA HIS A 144 -2.06 -1.55 -4.73
C HIS A 144 -3.57 -1.85 -4.81
N TRP A 145 -4.04 -2.85 -4.05
CA TRP A 145 -5.41 -3.38 -4.15
C TRP A 145 -6.11 -3.55 -2.79
N TRP A 146 -5.51 -3.07 -1.70
CA TRP A 146 -6.10 -3.02 -0.36
C TRP A 146 -5.27 -2.07 0.53
N CYS A 147 -5.82 -1.66 1.67
CA CYS A 147 -5.11 -0.91 2.70
C CYS A 147 -4.87 -1.80 3.94
N CYS A 148 -3.70 -1.69 4.58
CA CYS A 148 -3.50 -2.34 5.87
C CYS A 148 -4.35 -1.69 6.96
N GLU A 149 -4.48 -2.36 8.11
CA GLU A 149 -5.23 -1.85 9.26
C GLU A 149 -4.75 -0.46 9.72
N ASP A 150 -3.44 -0.26 9.88
CA ASP A 150 -2.89 1.03 10.31
C ASP A 150 -3.26 2.17 9.35
N CYS A 151 -3.33 1.86 8.05
CA CYS A 151 -3.79 2.82 7.05
C CYS A 151 -5.29 3.06 7.19
N TRP A 152 -6.11 2.01 7.30
CA TRP A 152 -7.56 2.13 7.50
C TRP A 152 -7.94 2.92 8.75
N ASP A 153 -7.24 2.70 9.87
CA ASP A 153 -7.47 3.43 11.11
C ASP A 153 -7.16 4.92 10.94
N LYS A 154 -6.08 5.26 10.23
CA LYS A 154 -5.75 6.64 9.88
C LYS A 154 -6.80 7.26 8.97
N LEU A 155 -7.27 6.55 7.94
CA LEU A 155 -8.33 7.04 7.04
C LEU A 155 -9.60 7.36 7.83
N LYS A 156 -10.10 6.39 8.62
CA LYS A 156 -11.31 6.54 9.42
C LYS A 156 -11.20 7.65 10.45
N LYS A 157 -10.05 7.79 11.11
CA LYS A 157 -9.80 8.88 12.08
C LYS A 157 -9.91 10.27 11.45
N ASN A 158 -9.65 10.38 10.14
CA ASN A 158 -9.77 11.63 9.39
C ASN A 158 -11.08 11.71 8.57
N GLY A 159 -12.06 10.85 8.85
CA GLY A 159 -13.38 10.89 8.20
C GLY A 159 -13.40 10.35 6.76
N ILE A 160 -12.32 9.69 6.32
CA ILE A 160 -12.23 9.09 4.98
C ILE A 160 -12.73 7.65 5.04
N SER A 161 -13.70 7.33 4.20
CA SER A 161 -14.27 5.97 4.09
C SER A 161 -14.49 5.49 2.66
N ASP A 162 -14.46 6.38 1.64
CA ASP A 162 -14.52 5.99 0.23
C ASP A 162 -13.10 5.77 -0.31
N VAL A 163 -12.75 4.51 -0.56
CA VAL A 163 -11.45 4.10 -1.11
C VAL A 163 -11.68 3.43 -2.46
N ARG A 164 -11.07 4.00 -3.51
CA ARG A 164 -11.22 3.56 -4.89
C ARG A 164 -9.93 2.98 -5.44
N LEU A 165 -10.04 1.79 -6.03
CA LEU A 165 -8.93 0.95 -6.42
C LEU A 165 -9.11 0.40 -7.85
N ILE A 166 -8.02 -0.13 -8.42
CA ILE A 166 -8.07 -0.89 -9.67
C ILE A 166 -8.01 -2.38 -9.37
N GLU A 167 -9.00 -3.11 -9.87
CA GLU A 167 -9.14 -4.54 -9.59
C GLU A 167 -7.96 -5.38 -10.13
N LYS A 168 -7.38 -4.98 -11.28
CA LYS A 168 -6.28 -5.71 -11.91
C LYS A 168 -5.09 -5.94 -10.98
N PHE A 169 -4.84 -5.04 -10.02
CA PHE A 169 -3.74 -5.17 -9.07
C PHE A 169 -3.90 -6.29 -8.05
N LYS A 170 -5.08 -6.95 -7.97
CA LYS A 170 -5.22 -8.22 -7.26
C LYS A 170 -4.34 -9.31 -7.88
N ASP A 171 -4.08 -9.24 -9.18
CA ASP A 171 -3.13 -10.11 -9.86
C ASP A 171 -1.69 -9.60 -9.64
N LYS A 172 -0.83 -10.51 -9.19
CA LYS A 172 0.60 -10.24 -9.01
C LYS A 172 1.31 -9.97 -10.35
N SER A 173 0.83 -10.54 -11.44
CA SER A 173 1.41 -10.32 -12.77
C SER A 173 1.27 -8.85 -13.18
N GLU A 174 0.10 -8.26 -12.96
CA GLU A 174 -0.20 -6.84 -13.19
C GLU A 174 0.64 -5.93 -12.28
N LEU A 175 0.81 -6.29 -11.00
CA LEU A 175 1.71 -5.57 -10.09
C LEU A 175 3.17 -5.59 -10.57
N HIS A 176 3.64 -6.72 -11.12
CA HIS A 176 4.99 -6.82 -11.66
C HIS A 176 5.16 -6.00 -12.94
N GLN A 177 4.19 -6.06 -13.86
CA GLN A 177 4.21 -5.24 -15.08
C GLN A 177 4.23 -3.74 -14.72
N TRP A 178 3.42 -3.32 -13.74
CA TRP A 178 3.44 -1.95 -13.26
C TRP A 178 4.79 -1.55 -12.67
N ARG A 179 5.39 -2.41 -11.83
CA ARG A 179 6.74 -2.18 -11.29
C ARG A 179 7.77 -1.97 -12.40
N ASP A 180 7.75 -2.82 -13.43
CA ASP A 180 8.73 -2.76 -14.50
C ASP A 180 8.55 -1.47 -15.34
N LEU A 181 7.30 -1.10 -15.65
CA LEU A 181 6.97 0.19 -16.27
C LEU A 181 7.40 1.38 -15.43
N PHE A 182 7.15 1.34 -14.12
CA PHE A 182 7.58 2.40 -13.20
C PHE A 182 9.10 2.61 -13.27
N ILE A 183 9.88 1.52 -13.26
CA ILE A 183 11.35 1.58 -13.34
C ILE A 183 11.82 2.16 -14.69
N GLU A 184 11.12 1.87 -15.78
CA GLU A 184 11.44 2.41 -17.11
C GLU A 184 11.12 3.91 -17.20
N GLU A 185 9.94 4.31 -16.70
CA GLU A 185 9.50 5.71 -16.72
C GLU A 185 10.28 6.59 -15.74
N SER A 186 10.66 6.07 -14.56
CA SER A 186 11.42 6.83 -13.55
C SER A 186 12.86 7.15 -13.96
N LYS A 187 13.35 6.58 -15.08
CA LYS A 187 14.69 6.83 -15.63
C LYS A 187 14.72 7.96 -16.68
N LYS A 188 13.55 8.43 -17.12
CA LYS A 188 13.41 9.54 -18.08
C LYS A 188 13.48 10.88 -17.36
#